data_AF-A0A524GHG1-F1
#
_entry.id   AF-A0A524GHG1-F1
#
_cell.length_a   1.000
_cell.length_b   1.000
_cell.length_c   1.000
_cell.angle_alpha   90.00
_cell.angle_beta   90.00
_cell.angle_gamma   90.00
#
_symmetry.space_group_name_H-M   'P 1'
#
loop_
_entity.id
_entity.type
_entity.pdbx_description
1 polymer ?
#
loop_
_entity_poly.entity_id
_entity_poly.type
_entity_poly.pdbx_seq_one_letter_code
_entity_poly.pdbx_strand_id
1 'polypeptide(L)' 'MRPGKFVAIAGNIGVGKTHLTTLLANHLGWRAYYEPVIDNPYLVDFYGDMDRWSFHLQVFF' A
#
# COMPACT_ATOMS: atom_id res chain seq x y z
N MET A 1 -30.07 3.20 -3.47
CA MET A 1 -29.02 2.24 -3.06
C MET A 1 -28.04 3.00 -2.16
N ARG A 2 -27.70 2.51 -0.96
CA ARG A 2 -26.67 3.18 -0.13
C ARG A 2 -25.31 2.98 -0.79
N PRO A 3 -24.43 4.00 -0.87
CA PRO A 3 -23.09 3.80 -1.42
C PRO A 3 -22.37 2.69 -0.64
N GLY A 4 -21.63 1.84 -1.36
CA GLY A 4 -20.80 0.80 -0.75
C GLY A 4 -19.76 1.42 0.20
N LYS A 5 -19.36 0.68 1.23
CA LYS A 5 -18.29 1.11 2.15
C LYS A 5 -16.94 0.88 1.49
N PHE A 6 -16.04 1.85 1.61
CA PHE A 6 -14.63 1.68 1.31
C PHE A 6 -13.85 1.67 2.64
N VAL A 7 -13.00 0.68 2.83
CA VAL A 7 -12.21 0.52 4.05
C VAL A 7 -10.73 0.44 3.67
N ALA A 8 -9.92 1.34 4.22
CA ALA A 8 -8.48 1.32 4.09
C ALA A 8 -7.84 0.67 5.32
N ILE A 9 -6.79 -0.12 5.10
CA ILE A 9 -6.01 -0.79 6.15
C ILE A 9 -4.65 -0.11 6.22
N ALA A 10 -4.33 0.49 7.36
CA ALA A 10 -3.06 1.19 7.61
C ALA A 10 -2.21 0.45 8.66
N GLY A 11 -0.90 0.67 8.62
CA GLY A 11 0.05 0.04 9.53
C GLY A 11 1.47 0.02 8.97
N ASN A 12 2.44 -0.27 9.84
CA ASN A 12 3.86 -0.24 9.49
C ASN A 12 4.25 -1.26 8.40
N ILE A 13 5.43 -1.06 7.80
CA ILE A 13 6.05 -2.03 6.89
C ILE A 13 6.23 -3.36 7.64
N GLY A 14 5.89 -4.48 7.00
CA GLY A 14 6.05 -5.81 7.57
C GLY A 14 4.97 -6.29 8.56
N VAL A 15 3.99 -5.46 8.94
CA VAL A 15 2.96 -5.83 9.94
C VAL A 15 1.88 -6.81 9.43
N GLY A 16 1.88 -7.14 8.13
CA GLY A 16 0.93 -8.10 7.55
C GLY A 16 -0.35 -7.49 6.97
N LYS A 17 -0.35 -6.21 6.58
CA LYS A 17 -1.51 -5.53 5.96
C LYS A 17 -2.10 -6.27 4.77
N THR A 18 -1.25 -6.71 3.83
CA THR A 18 -1.66 -7.48 2.64
C THR A 18 -2.38 -8.75 3.06
N HIS A 19 -1.85 -9.47 4.05
CA HIS A 19 -2.44 -10.70 4.55
C HIS A 19 -3.82 -10.45 5.19
N LEU A 20 -3.93 -9.44 6.06
CA LEU A 20 -5.22 -9.04 6.67
C LEU A 20 -6.24 -8.62 5.61
N THR A 21 -5.82 -7.84 4.60
CA THR A 21 -6.67 -7.39 3.50
C THR A 21 -7.26 -8.58 2.75
N THR A 22 -6.43 -9.57 2.41
CA THR A 22 -6.86 -10.81 1.74
C THR A 22 -7.86 -11.60 2.58
N LEU A 23 -7.60 -11.77 3.88
CA LEU A 23 -8.50 -12.49 4.79
C LEU A 23 -9.86 -11.80 4.89
N LEU A 24 -9.88 -10.48 5.06
CA LEU A 24 -11.13 -9.71 5.16
C LEU A 24 -11.91 -9.72 3.84
N ALA A 25 -11.22 -9.56 2.71
CA ALA A 25 -11.84 -9.61 1.39
C ALA A 25 -12.51 -10.97 1.13
N ASN A 26 -11.83 -12.07 1.46
CA ASN A 26 -12.38 -13.42 1.33
C ASN A 26 -13.55 -13.65 2.29
N HIS A 27 -13.44 -13.22 3.55
CA HIS A 27 -14.49 -13.44 4.56
C HIS A 27 -15.77 -12.64 4.27
N LEU A 28 -15.62 -11.42 3.74
CA LEU A 28 -16.74 -10.51 3.49
C LEU A 28 -17.25 -10.53 2.03
N GLY A 29 -16.57 -11.28 1.14
CA GLY A 29 -16.86 -11.26 -0.30
C GLY A 29 -16.57 -9.91 -0.95
N TRP A 30 -15.59 -9.17 -0.45
CA TRP A 30 -15.23 -7.83 -0.94
C TRP A 30 -14.10 -7.89 -1.97
N ARG A 31 -14.02 -6.86 -2.82
CA ARG A 31 -12.89 -6.67 -3.74
C ARG A 31 -11.71 -6.05 -2.99
N ALA A 32 -10.58 -6.73 -2.99
CA ALA A 32 -9.32 -6.19 -2.48
C ALA A 32 -8.60 -5.31 -3.52
N TYR A 33 -7.90 -4.29 -3.02
CA TYR A 33 -6.94 -3.46 -3.76
C TYR A 33 -5.62 -3.46 -2.98
N TYR A 34 -4.49 -3.57 -3.67
CA TYR A 34 -3.16 -3.66 -3.05
C TYR A 34 -2.27 -2.51 -3.52
N GLU A 35 -1.32 -2.11 -2.67
CA GLU A 35 -0.33 -1.07 -3.01
C GLU A 35 0.68 -1.61 -4.05
N PRO A 36 0.99 -0.85 -5.12
CA PRO A 36 2.02 -1.21 -6.09
C PRO A 36 3.41 -0.87 -5.55
N VAL A 37 3.92 -1.68 -4.60
CA VAL A 37 5.20 -1.38 -3.92
C VAL A 37 6.42 -1.80 -4.73
N ILE A 38 6.30 -2.86 -5.55
CA ILE A 38 7.46 -3.55 -6.16
C ILE A 38 8.06 -2.76 -7.34
N ASP A 39 7.26 -1.92 -8.01
CA ASP A 39 7.67 -1.25 -9.25
C ASP A 39 8.08 0.23 -9.06
N ASN A 40 8.34 0.68 -7.82
CA ASN A 40 8.77 2.06 -7.58
C ASN A 40 10.27 2.24 -7.95
N PRO A 41 10.61 3.01 -9.01
CA PRO A 41 11.98 3.14 -9.49
C PRO A 41 12.88 3.88 -8.50
N TYR A 42 12.31 4.66 -7.58
CA TYR A 42 13.06 5.46 -6.61
C TYR A 42 13.33 4.72 -5.29
N LEU A 43 12.80 3.50 -5.10
CA LEU A 43 12.93 2.81 -3.82
C LEU A 43 14.40 2.48 -3.49
N VAL A 44 15.17 2.03 -4.49
CA VAL A 44 16.61 1.75 -4.33
C VAL A 44 17.37 3.03 -3.99
N ASP A 45 17.12 4.11 -4.72
CA ASP A 45 17.78 5.40 -4.52
C ASP A 45 17.45 6.02 -3.15
N PHE A 46 16.19 5.89 -2.71
CA PHE A 46 15.74 6.31 -1.39
C PHE A 46 16.50 5.62 -0.26
N TYR A 47 16.70 4.31 -0.32
CA TYR A 47 17.49 3.60 0.68
C TYR A 47 18.99 3.94 0.61
N GLY A 48 19.47 4.51 -0.50
CA GLY A 48 20.85 5.01 -0.64
C GLY A 48 21.05 6.44 -0.11
N ASP A 49 20.08 7.34 -0.31
CA ASP A 49 20.12 8.74 0.13
C ASP A 49 18.69 9.27 0.35
N MET A 50 18.21 9.14 1.58
CA MET A 50 16.83 9.51 1.94
C MET A 50 16.58 11.01 1.78
N ASP A 51 17.52 11.88 2.13
CA ASP A 51 17.33 13.34 2.09
C ASP A 51 17.10 13.82 0.64
N ARG A 52 17.85 13.26 -0.30
CA ARG A 52 17.74 13.60 -1.72
C ARG A 52 16.51 12.99 -2.40
N TRP A 53 16.15 11.76 -2.05
CA TRP A 53 15.18 10.98 -2.82
C TRP A 53 13.79 10.86 -2.17
N SER A 54 13.60 11.34 -0.94
CA SER A 54 12.30 11.30 -0.24
C SER A 54 11.16 11.90 -1.07
N PHE A 55 11.36 13.08 -1.67
CA PHE A 55 10.31 13.73 -2.45
C PHE A 55 9.89 12.89 -3.67
N HIS A 56 10.87 12.40 -4.44
CA HIS A 56 10.64 11.58 -5.64
C HIS A 56 9.87 10.30 -5.32
N LEU A 57 10.26 9.62 -4.23
CA LEU A 57 9.56 8.42 -3.77
C LEU A 57 8.10 8.71 -3.41
N GLN A 58 7.84 9.82 -2.71
CA GLN A 58 6.51 10.15 -2.17
C GLN A 58 5.52 10.64 -3.23
N VAL A 59 5.97 11.18 -4.37
CA VAL A 59 5.08 11.70 -5.44
C VAL A 59 4.90 10.75 -6.61
N PHE A 60 5.58 9.61 -6.62
CA PHE A 60 5.47 8.60 -7.68
C PHE A 60 4.15 7.82 -7.53
N PHE A 61 3.21 8.07 -8.46
CA PHE A 61 1.92 7.40 -8.59
C PHE A 61 1.54 7.20 -10.07
#